data_AF-A0A537KMW0-F1
#
_entry.id   AF-A0A537KMW0-F1
#
_cell.length_a   1.000
_cell.length_b   1.000
_cell.length_c   1.000
_cell.angle_alpha   90.00
_cell.angle_beta   90.00
_cell.angle_gamma   90.00
#
_symmetry.space_group_name_H-M   'P 1'
#
loop_
_entity.id
_entity.type
_entity.pdbx_description
1 polymer ?
#
loop_
_entity_poly.entity_id
_entity_poly.type
_entity_poly.pdbx_seq_one_letter_code
_entity_poly.pdbx_strand_id
1 'polypeptide(L)'
;MGMLREFREFAMKGNIVDLAVAVIIGGAFGAIISSLVDDVITPLLLTPALTAIGAKDIGQLTWGTVKYGNFLAAIIKFVVIAFVLFLLIKGMNTLIKKKEA
;
A
#
# COMPACT_ATOMS: atom_id res chain seq x y z
N MET A 1 -12.01 -27.33 33.95
CA MET A 1 -12.67 -26.99 32.67
C MET A 1 -11.73 -27.36 31.55
N GLY A 2 -12.21 -27.76 30.37
CA GLY A 2 -11.34 -28.18 29.28
C GLY A 2 -10.76 -26.98 28.51
N MET A 3 -9.50 -27.06 28.09
CA MET A 3 -8.77 -26.04 27.31
C MET A 3 -9.56 -25.49 26.11
N LEU A 4 -10.42 -26.29 25.48
CA LEU A 4 -11.30 -25.87 24.38
C LEU A 4 -12.38 -24.85 24.81
N ARG A 5 -12.89 -24.94 26.04
CA ARG A 5 -13.86 -23.95 26.57
C ARG A 5 -13.15 -22.64 26.90
N GLU A 6 -11.96 -22.71 27.50
CA GLU A 6 -11.12 -21.54 27.81
C GLU A 6 -10.68 -20.81 26.54
N PHE A 7 -10.27 -21.55 25.51
CA PHE A 7 -9.93 -20.98 24.21
C PHE A 7 -11.13 -20.31 23.54
N ARG A 8 -12.32 -20.93 23.59
CA ARG A 8 -13.55 -20.33 23.04
C ARG A 8 -13.91 -19.04 23.78
N GLU A 9 -13.85 -19.02 25.10
CA GLU A 9 -14.11 -17.81 25.90
C GLU A 9 -13.08 -16.71 25.66
N PHE A 10 -11.82 -17.06 25.44
CA PHE A 10 -10.78 -16.13 25.04
C PHE A 10 -11.05 -15.55 23.64
N ALA A 11 -11.29 -16.41 22.64
CA ALA A 11 -11.49 -16.02 21.26
C ALA A 11 -12.79 -15.23 21.03
N MET A 12 -13.83 -15.48 21.83
CA MET A 12 -15.12 -14.76 21.75
C MET A 12 -15.10 -13.39 22.46
N LYS A 13 -13.95 -12.95 23.00
CA LYS A 13 -13.80 -11.57 23.47
C LYS A 13 -13.94 -10.62 22.28
N GLY A 14 -14.98 -9.79 22.26
CA GLY A 14 -15.28 -8.87 21.14
C GLY A 14 -14.07 -8.04 20.69
N ASN A 15 -13.29 -7.51 21.63
CA ASN A 15 -12.07 -6.74 21.33
C ASN A 15 -11.01 -7.52 20.54
N ILE A 16 -10.93 -8.85 20.67
CA ILE A 16 -9.97 -9.69 19.93
C ILE A 16 -10.48 -9.97 18.52
N VAL A 17 -11.78 -10.20 18.38
CA VAL A 17 -12.42 -10.42 17.08
C VAL A 17 -12.34 -9.16 16.23
N ASP A 18 -12.68 -7.99 16.78
CA ASP A 18 -12.64 -6.72 16.06
C ASP A 18 -11.20 -6.37 15.64
N LEU A 19 -10.22 -6.60 16.52
CA LEU A 19 -8.81 -6.43 16.21
C LEU A 19 -8.35 -7.37 15.08
N ALA A 20 -8.73 -8.64 15.14
CA ALA A 20 -8.38 -9.63 14.12
C ALA A 20 -8.96 -9.24 12.75
N VAL A 21 -10.22 -8.80 12.72
CA VAL A 21 -10.87 -8.32 11.50
C VAL A 21 -10.16 -7.08 10.95
N ALA A 22 -9.84 -6.11 11.79
CA ALA A 22 -9.13 -4.89 11.38
C ALA A 22 -7.76 -5.20 10.75
N VAL A 23 -6.99 -6.12 11.34
CA VAL A 23 -5.67 -6.52 10.82
C VAL A 23 -5.80 -7.25 9.49
N ILE A 24 -6.75 -8.19 9.36
CA ILE A 24 -6.95 -8.96 8.12
C ILE A 24 -7.41 -8.04 6.98
N ILE A 25 -8.40 -7.18 7.23
CA ILE A 25 -8.89 -6.23 6.23
C ILE A 25 -7.80 -5.22 5.87
N GLY A 26 -7.05 -4.70 6.85
CA GLY A 26 -5.94 -3.78 6.63
C GLY A 26 -4.86 -4.39 5.73
N GLY A 27 -4.46 -5.64 6.00
CA GLY A 27 -3.49 -6.36 5.18
C GLY A 27 -4.00 -6.62 3.75
N ALA A 28 -5.24 -7.09 3.61
CA ALA A 28 -5.85 -7.34 2.30
C ALA A 28 -6.00 -6.05 1.47
N PHE A 29 -6.44 -4.96 2.09
CA PHE A 29 -6.57 -3.67 1.43
C PHE A 29 -5.20 -3.12 1.01
N GLY A 30 -4.18 -3.25 1.86
CA GLY A 30 -2.81 -2.88 1.52
C GLY A 30 -2.29 -3.61 0.27
N ALA A 31 -2.60 -4.90 0.11
CA ALA A 31 -2.23 -5.68 -1.06
C ALA A 31 -2.91 -5.17 -2.35
N ILE A 32 -4.20 -4.83 -2.28
CA ILE A 32 -4.94 -4.24 -3.42
C ILE A 32 -4.31 -2.92 -3.86
N ILE A 33 -4.01 -2.04 -2.89
CA ILE A 33 -3.34 -0.77 -3.19
C ILE A 33 -1.96 -0.99 -3.80
N SER A 34 -1.19 -1.93 -3.25
CA SER A 34 0.16 -2.23 -3.73
C SER A 34 0.12 -2.73 -5.18
N SER A 35 -0.82 -3.62 -5.53
CA SER A 35 -1.01 -4.09 -6.91
C SER A 35 -1.43 -2.96 -7.85
N LEU A 36 -2.36 -2.08 -7.44
CA LEU A 36 -2.71 -0.92 -8.27
C LEU A 36 -1.49 -0.03 -8.57
N VAL A 37 -0.62 0.16 -7.58
CA VAL A 37 0.55 1.03 -7.79
C VAL A 37 1.63 0.33 -8.59
N ASP A 38 1.94 -0.92 -8.27
CA ASP A 38 3.03 -1.68 -8.87
C ASP A 38 2.69 -2.16 -10.29
N ASP A 39 1.47 -2.65 -10.48
CA ASP A 39 1.06 -3.32 -11.72
C ASP A 39 0.37 -2.38 -12.71
N VAL A 40 -0.18 -1.25 -12.24
CA VAL A 40 -0.93 -0.30 -13.11
C VAL A 40 -0.23 1.05 -13.17
N ILE A 41 -0.09 1.75 -12.05
CA ILE A 41 0.43 3.12 -12.04
C ILE A 41 1.90 3.16 -12.45
N THR A 42 2.73 2.27 -11.91
CA THR A 42 4.17 2.26 -12.16
C THR A 42 4.50 2.06 -13.65
N PRO A 43 4.02 0.99 -14.33
CA PRO A 43 4.31 0.80 -15.75
C PRO A 43 3.66 1.85 -16.66
N LEU A 44 2.47 2.37 -16.31
CA LEU A 44 1.74 3.30 -17.18
C LEU A 44 2.17 4.77 -17.02
N LEU A 45 2.63 5.17 -15.84
CA LEU A 45 2.98 6.56 -15.55
C LEU A 45 4.47 6.73 -15.21
N LEU A 46 5.00 5.94 -14.27
CA LEU A 46 6.40 6.12 -13.83
C LEU A 46 7.42 5.66 -14.85
N THR A 47 7.28 4.46 -15.42
CA THR A 47 8.24 3.96 -16.42
C THR A 47 8.38 4.90 -17.61
N PRO A 48 7.30 5.41 -18.24
CA PRO A 48 7.41 6.42 -19.30
C PRO A 48 7.94 7.76 -18.79
N ALA A 49 7.57 8.23 -17.60
CA ALA A 49 8.10 9.48 -17.05
C ALA A 49 9.62 9.40 -16.77
N LEU A 50 10.10 8.29 -16.22
CA LEU A 50 11.51 8.02 -15.91
C LEU A 50 12.35 7.87 -17.19
N THR A 51 11.80 7.22 -18.21
CA THR A 51 12.46 7.10 -19.52
C THR A 51 12.53 8.45 -20.25
N ALA A 52 11.51 9.32 -20.12
CA ALA A 52 11.49 10.66 -20.69
C ALA A 52 12.54 11.61 -20.09
N ILE A 53 12.88 11.46 -18.82
CA ILE A 53 13.94 12.24 -18.15
C ILE A 53 15.34 11.62 -18.27
N GLY A 54 15.51 10.57 -19.09
CA GLY A 54 16.79 9.88 -19.29
C GLY A 54 17.24 9.00 -18.11
N ALA A 55 16.39 8.84 -17.09
CA ALA A 55 16.67 8.08 -15.89
C ALA A 55 16.24 6.61 -16.01
N LYS A 56 16.54 5.98 -17.15
CA LYS A 56 16.10 4.60 -17.48
C LYS A 56 16.50 3.56 -16.44
N ASP A 57 17.50 3.87 -15.61
CA ASP A 57 18.08 2.96 -14.64
C ASP A 57 18.40 3.64 -13.30
N ILE A 58 17.42 4.34 -12.70
CA ILE A 58 17.59 4.85 -11.32
C ILE A 58 18.05 3.72 -10.39
N GLY A 59 17.49 2.51 -10.52
CA GLY A 59 17.88 1.35 -9.73
C GLY A 59 19.33 0.87 -9.93
N GLN A 60 19.95 1.16 -11.09
CA GLN A 60 21.33 0.78 -11.38
C GLN A 60 22.34 1.88 -11.08
N LEU A 61 21.90 3.01 -10.52
CA LEU A 61 22.82 4.06 -10.07
C LEU A 61 23.68 3.54 -8.91
N THR A 62 24.99 3.51 -9.16
CA THR A 62 26.00 3.08 -8.20
C THR A 62 27.03 4.19 -8.00
N TRP A 63 27.43 4.39 -6.75
CA TRP A 63 28.60 5.21 -6.41
C TRP A 63 29.63 4.27 -5.79
N GLY A 64 30.55 3.78 -6.62
CA GLY A 64 31.42 2.66 -6.26
C GLY A 64 30.60 1.40 -5.96
N THR A 65 30.81 0.80 -4.79
CA THR A 65 30.09 -0.40 -4.32
C THR A 65 28.67 -0.10 -3.80
N VAL A 66 28.32 1.17 -3.58
CA VAL A 66 27.04 1.56 -2.97
C VAL A 66 25.96 1.72 -4.05
N LYS A 67 24.99 0.79 -4.05
CA LYS A 67 23.81 0.78 -4.94
C LYS A 67 22.68 1.67 -4.40
N TYR A 68 22.93 2.98 -4.31
CA TYR A 68 21.94 3.95 -3.81
C TYR A 68 20.71 4.07 -4.72
N GLY A 69 20.83 3.62 -5.98
CA GLY A 69 19.74 3.59 -6.94
C GLY A 69 18.48 2.86 -6.45
N ASN A 70 18.65 1.69 -5.83
CA ASN A 70 17.52 0.92 -5.29
C ASN A 70 16.82 1.66 -4.14
N PHE A 71 17.59 2.35 -3.30
CA PHE A 71 17.02 3.14 -2.22
C PHE A 71 16.23 4.33 -2.75
N LEU A 72 16.76 5.05 -3.74
CA LEU A 72 16.07 6.18 -4.37
C LEU A 72 14.79 5.71 -5.10
N ALA A 73 14.86 4.57 -5.80
CA ALA A 73 13.69 3.95 -6.41
C ALA A 73 12.61 3.60 -5.37
N ALA A 74 13.01 3.07 -4.21
CA ALA A 74 12.08 2.77 -3.12
C ALA A 74 11.41 4.03 -2.55
N ILE A 75 12.15 5.14 -2.39
CA ILE A 75 11.57 6.43 -1.96
C ILE A 75 10.56 6.94 -2.99
N ILE A 76 10.92 6.95 -4.28
CA ILE A 76 10.02 7.39 -5.35
C ILE A 76 8.75 6.55 -5.34
N LYS A 77 8.89 5.21 -5.28
CA LYS A 77 7.77 4.28 -5.18
C LYS A 77 6.88 4.59 -3.98
N PHE A 78 7.45 4.83 -2.79
CA PHE A 78 6.68 5.19 -1.60
C PHE A 78 5.87 6.47 -1.78
N VAL A 79 6.48 7.53 -2.34
CA VAL A 79 5.79 8.81 -2.60
C VAL A 79 4.63 8.63 -3.58
N VAL A 80 4.82 7.82 -4.62
CA VAL A 80 3.75 7.51 -5.59
C VAL A 80 2.62 6.76 -4.92
N ILE A 81 2.91 5.72 -4.13
CA ILE A 81 1.89 4.96 -3.39
C ILE A 81 1.08 5.90 -2.49
N ALA A 82 1.75 6.76 -1.73
CA ALA A 82 1.10 7.74 -0.86
C ALA A 82 0.21 8.71 -1.64
N PHE A 83 0.68 9.18 -2.81
CA PHE A 83 -0.09 10.08 -3.66
C PHE A 83 -1.33 9.41 -4.28
N VAL A 84 -1.20 8.17 -4.74
CA VAL A 84 -2.31 7.38 -5.29
C VAL A 84 -3.34 7.09 -4.20
N LEU A 85 -2.90 6.70 -3.00
CA LEU A 85 -3.77 6.54 -1.82
C LEU A 85 -4.55 7.81 -1.52
N PHE A 86 -3.85 8.96 -1.53
CA PHE A 86 -4.49 10.25 -1.32
C PHE A 86 -5.57 10.53 -2.38
N LEU A 87 -5.30 10.27 -3.66
CA LEU A 87 -6.28 10.45 -4.74
C LEU A 87 -7.48 9.50 -4.59
N LEU A 88 -7.26 8.24 -4.23
CA LEU A 88 -8.33 7.26 -4.00
C LEU A 88 -9.23 7.68 -2.84
N ILE A 89 -8.64 8.02 -1.69
CA ILE A 89 -9.38 8.47 -0.50
C ILE A 89 -10.13 9.77 -0.81
N LYS A 90 -9.50 10.71 -1.51
CA LYS A 90 -10.14 11.96 -1.94
C LYS A 90 -11.30 11.69 -2.90
N GLY A 91 -11.15 10.76 -3.83
CA GLY A 91 -12.21 10.34 -4.76
C GLY A 91 -13.39 9.73 -4.01
N MET A 92 -13.13 8.79 -3.11
CA MET A 92 -14.17 8.17 -2.27
C MET A 92 -14.87 9.20 -1.38
N ASN A 93 -14.14 10.08 -0.69
CA ASN A 93 -14.72 11.13 0.13
C ASN A 93 -15.58 12.10 -0.68
N THR A 94 -15.23 12.36 -1.95
CA THR A 94 -16.03 13.22 -2.84
C THR A 94 -17.34 12.53 -3.27
N LEU A 95 -17.30 11.22 -3.53
CA LEU A 95 -18.50 10.44 -3.88
C LEU A 95 -19.45 10.26 -2.69
N ILE A 96 -18.91 10.05 -1.49
CA ILE A 96 -19.70 9.92 -0.25
C ILE A 96 -20.42 11.24 0.05
N LYS A 97 -19.71 12.39 -0.02
CA LYS A 97 -20.32 13.72 0.19
C LYS A 97 -21.43 14.06 -0.80
N LYS A 98 -21.42 13.47 -1.99
CA LYS A 98 -22.45 13.69 -3.02
C LYS A 98 -23.72 12.83 -2.82
N LYS A 99 -23.68 11.84 -1.93
CA LYS A 99 -24.87 11.04 -1.57
C LYS A 99 -25.65 11.62 -0.38
N GLU A 100 -25.05 12.53 0.38
CA GLU A 100 -25.65 13.15 1.55
C GLU A 100 -26.28 14.54 1.25
N ALA A 101 -26.10 15.06 0.04
CA ALA A 101 -26.66 16.33 -0.47
C ALA A 101 -27.58 16.07 -1.67
#